data_AF-A0A349TD45-F1
#
_entry.id   AF-A0A349TD45-F1
#
_cell.length_a   1.000
_cell.length_b   1.000
_cell.length_c   1.000
_cell.angle_alpha   90.00
_cell.angle_beta   90.00
_cell.angle_gamma   90.00
#
_symmetry.space_group_name_H-M   'P 1'
#
loop_
_entity.id
_entity.type
_entity.pdbx_description
1 polymer ?
#
loop_
_entity_poly.entity_id
_entity_poly.type
_entity_poly.pdbx_seq_one_letter_code
_entity_poly.pdbx_strand_id
1 'polypeptide(L)'
;MAYLAHASNLCCKPGGLVLLTGSETISAGSILVGEFERSSRPVTIGEPTGSRPNIFLNHTQIPLPHSGLFAEASTTTYTSTVASDQRLMIAPGILVPDKMADVLAGRDAALEAAIALTDEQSESFYTRGRNYRSWIRTSQDSAQPAR
;
A
#
# COMPACT_ATOMS: atom_id res chain seq x y z
N MET A 1 17.18 10.87 24.57
CA MET A 1 17.48 11.55 23.29
C MET A 1 18.14 10.66 22.23
N ALA A 2 18.45 9.38 22.48
CA ALA A 2 19.08 8.48 21.48
C ALA A 2 18.09 7.64 20.64
N TYR A 3 16.83 7.49 21.08
CA TYR A 3 15.84 6.62 20.42
C TYR A 3 15.26 7.21 19.12
N LEU A 4 15.16 8.54 19.02
CA LEU A 4 14.57 9.22 17.85
C LEU A 4 15.51 9.26 16.64
N ALA A 5 16.83 9.16 16.86
CA ALA A 5 17.83 9.17 15.79
C ALA A 5 17.96 7.83 15.05
N HIS A 6 17.53 6.71 15.65
CA HIS A 6 17.55 5.40 14.98
C HIS A 6 16.35 5.25 14.03
N ALA A 7 15.15 5.68 14.45
CA ALA A 7 13.94 5.64 13.64
C ALA A 7 14.02 6.53 12.38
N SER A 8 14.62 7.71 12.50
CA SER A 8 14.81 8.64 11.38
C SER A 8 15.77 8.12 10.31
N ASN A 9 16.70 7.23 10.66
CA ASN A 9 17.70 6.67 9.75
C ASN A 9 17.26 5.36 9.08
N LEU A 10 16.23 4.68 9.59
CA LEU A 10 15.61 3.51 8.98
C LEU A 10 14.57 3.92 7.93
N CYS A 11 13.67 4.85 8.27
CA CYS A 11 12.60 5.33 7.39
C CYS A 11 13.10 5.93 6.05
N CYS A 12 14.32 6.47 6.02
CA CYS A 12 14.84 7.21 4.86
C CYS A 12 15.86 6.42 4.03
N LYS A 13 16.09 5.13 4.35
CA LYS A 13 16.93 4.25 3.54
C LYS A 13 16.07 3.32 2.69
N PRO A 14 16.42 3.08 1.41
CA PRO A 14 15.90 1.95 0.65
C PRO A 14 15.87 0.69 1.51
N GLY A 15 14.71 0.02 1.63
CA GLY A 15 14.59 -1.21 2.41
C GLY A 15 14.48 -1.06 3.93
N GLY A 16 14.66 0.13 4.50
CA GLY A 16 14.59 0.34 5.94
C GLY A 16 13.17 0.37 6.53
N LEU A 17 12.15 0.26 5.67
CA LEU A 17 10.75 0.04 6.03
C LEU A 17 10.14 -1.00 5.09
N VAL A 18 9.48 -2.00 5.68
CA VAL A 18 8.67 -3.00 4.95
C VAL A 18 7.20 -2.79 5.29
N LEU A 19 6.35 -2.81 4.27
CA LEU A 19 4.90 -2.78 4.42
C LEU A 19 4.34 -4.12 3.93
N LEU A 20 3.63 -4.83 4.81
CA LEU A 20 2.83 -5.98 4.43
C LEU A 20 1.46 -5.49 3.98
N THR A 21 1.04 -5.86 2.77
CA THR A 21 -0.25 -5.46 2.18
C THR A 21 -1.06 -6.68 1.78
N GLY A 22 -2.37 -6.50 1.74
CA GLY A 22 -3.33 -7.54 1.34
C GLY A 22 -4.59 -6.93 0.74
N SER A 23 -5.48 -7.79 0.22
CA SER A 23 -6.81 -7.35 -0.26
C SER A 23 -7.65 -6.67 0.84
N GLU A 24 -7.37 -6.95 2.11
CA GLU A 24 -7.99 -6.27 3.27
C GLU A 24 -7.34 -4.91 3.61
N THR A 25 -6.25 -4.54 2.93
CA THR A 25 -5.67 -3.19 3.06
C THR A 25 -6.54 -2.21 2.29
N ILE A 26 -7.52 -1.62 2.99
CA ILE A 26 -8.52 -0.69 2.45
C ILE A 26 -8.56 0.62 3.26
N SER A 27 -9.34 1.59 2.79
CA SER A 27 -9.61 2.84 3.51
C SER A 27 -8.31 3.59 3.86
N ALA A 28 -8.12 3.99 5.12
CA ALA A 28 -6.90 4.64 5.60
C ALA A 28 -5.63 3.79 5.35
N GLY A 29 -5.75 2.46 5.25
CA GLY A 29 -4.64 1.58 4.90
C GLY A 29 -4.09 1.86 3.50
N SER A 30 -4.95 1.96 2.49
CA SER A 30 -4.53 2.28 1.11
C SER A 30 -4.00 3.70 0.97
N ILE A 31 -4.57 4.65 1.74
CA ILE A 31 -4.03 6.02 1.82
C ILE A 31 -2.61 5.98 2.38
N LEU A 32 -2.38 5.26 3.47
CA LEU A 32 -1.08 5.14 4.11
C LEU A 32 -0.04 4.54 3.15
N VAL A 33 -0.40 3.48 2.43
CA VAL A 33 0.48 2.87 1.42
C VAL A 33 0.82 3.88 0.32
N GLY A 34 -0.18 4.61 -0.20
CA GLY A 34 0.02 5.64 -1.22
C GLY A 34 0.92 6.79 -0.76
N GLU A 35 0.74 7.27 0.48
CA GLU A 35 1.61 8.28 1.09
C GLU A 35 3.04 7.77 1.27
N PHE A 36 3.23 6.51 1.67
CA PHE A 36 4.57 5.95 1.79
C PHE A 36 5.25 5.68 0.45
N GLU A 37 4.50 5.35 -0.62
CA GLU A 37 5.03 5.37 -1.99
C GLU A 37 5.65 6.75 -2.30
N ARG A 38 5.11 7.82 -1.70
CA ARG A 38 5.61 9.19 -1.87
C ARG A 38 6.79 9.56 -0.95
N SER A 39 6.70 9.24 0.33
CA SER A 39 7.58 9.85 1.35
C SER A 39 8.79 9.00 1.74
N SER A 40 8.64 7.68 1.78
CA SER A 40 9.54 6.83 2.57
C SER A 40 10.04 5.57 1.85
N ARG A 41 9.64 5.37 0.59
CA ARG A 41 10.15 4.27 -0.26
C ARG A 41 10.20 2.91 0.47
N PRO A 42 9.07 2.41 1.00
CA PRO A 42 9.03 1.11 1.67
C PRO A 42 9.03 -0.04 0.67
N VAL A 43 9.61 -1.19 1.03
CA VAL A 43 9.38 -2.42 0.26
C VAL A 43 8.00 -2.94 0.64
N THR A 44 7.09 -3.02 -0.34
CA THR A 44 5.74 -3.55 -0.13
C THR A 44 5.73 -5.04 -0.50
N ILE A 45 5.20 -5.89 0.38
CA ILE A 45 5.20 -7.35 0.24
C ILE A 45 3.79 -7.87 0.54
N GLY A 46 3.33 -8.90 -0.17
CA GLY A 46 2.04 -9.53 0.05
C GLY A 46 1.16 -9.44 -1.19
N GLU A 47 -0.09 -9.05 -1.05
CA GLU A 47 -1.05 -8.89 -2.14
C GLU A 47 -1.36 -7.42 -2.44
N PRO A 48 -2.00 -7.11 -3.59
CA PRO A 48 -2.48 -5.77 -3.87
C PRO A 48 -3.48 -5.27 -2.82
N THR A 49 -3.49 -3.95 -2.59
CA THR A 49 -4.48 -3.32 -1.70
C THR A 49 -5.90 -3.51 -2.22
N GLY A 50 -6.88 -3.61 -1.33
CA GLY A 50 -8.29 -3.76 -1.70
C GLY A 50 -8.97 -2.49 -2.20
N SER A 51 -8.28 -1.34 -2.13
CA SER A 51 -8.82 -0.08 -2.63
C SER A 51 -7.80 0.73 -3.41
N ARG A 52 -8.33 1.72 -4.13
CA ARG A 52 -7.55 2.70 -4.89
C ARG A 52 -6.62 3.50 -3.96
N PRO A 53 -5.53 4.07 -4.49
CA PRO A 53 -4.73 5.07 -3.77
C PRO A 53 -5.53 6.35 -3.48
N ASN A 54 -6.33 6.80 -4.46
CA ASN A 54 -7.22 7.95 -4.30
C ASN A 54 -8.65 7.45 -4.06
N ILE A 55 -9.25 7.80 -2.93
CA ILE A 55 -10.54 7.24 -2.48
C ILE A 55 -11.49 8.31 -1.95
N PHE A 56 -12.79 8.01 -2.03
CA PHE A 56 -13.81 8.79 -1.33
C PHE A 56 -14.01 8.22 0.08
N LEU A 57 -13.83 9.06 1.09
CA LEU A 57 -14.05 8.75 2.50
C LEU A 57 -15.03 9.76 3.12
N ASN A 58 -15.12 9.72 4.46
CA ASN A 58 -16.04 10.48 5.31
C ASN A 58 -17.48 10.17 4.96
N HIS A 59 -18.05 9.20 5.68
CA HIS A 59 -19.44 8.81 5.48
C HIS A 59 -20.37 9.91 6.01
N THR A 60 -21.44 10.16 5.26
CA THR A 60 -22.60 10.90 5.72
C THR A 60 -23.79 9.96 5.70
N GLN A 61 -24.56 9.98 6.79
CA GLN A 61 -25.77 9.18 6.91
C GLN A 61 -26.95 9.91 6.27
N ILE A 62 -27.66 9.20 5.40
CA ILE A 62 -28.85 9.66 4.69
C ILE A 62 -30.04 8.86 5.24
N PRO A 63 -30.94 9.46 6.03
CA PRO A 63 -32.08 8.74 6.58
C PRO A 63 -33.07 8.36 5.47
N LEU A 64 -33.53 7.11 5.48
CA LEU A 64 -34.52 6.60 4.53
C LEU A 64 -35.94 6.80 5.09
N PRO A 65 -36.81 7.56 4.41
CA PRO A 65 -38.02 8.15 5.00
C PRO A 65 -39.10 7.14 5.41
N HIS A 66 -39.08 5.91 4.90
CA HIS A 66 -40.14 4.93 5.12
C HIS A 66 -39.69 3.66 5.86
N SER A 67 -38.38 3.46 6.05
CA SER A 67 -37.85 2.25 6.70
C SER A 67 -37.16 2.53 8.04
N GLY A 68 -36.80 3.78 8.33
CA GLY A 68 -36.00 4.12 9.51
C GLY A 68 -34.53 3.66 9.41
N LEU A 69 -34.10 3.18 8.25
CA LEU A 69 -32.71 2.80 7.97
C LEU A 69 -31.89 4.03 7.53
N PHE A 70 -30.57 3.92 7.61
CA PHE A 70 -29.63 4.91 7.07
C PHE A 70 -28.88 4.32 5.89
N ALA A 71 -28.75 5.10 4.82
CA ALA A 71 -27.76 4.87 3.77
C ALA A 71 -26.50 5.67 4.11
N GLU A 72 -25.32 5.14 3.77
CA GLU A 72 -24.05 5.84 3.96
C GLU A 72 -23.43 6.17 2.60
N ALA A 73 -22.97 7.41 2.46
CA ALA A 73 -22.27 7.86 1.27
C ALA A 73 -20.99 8.61 1.66
N SER A 74 -19.89 8.30 0.99
CA SER A 74 -18.63 9.04 1.14
C SER A 74 -18.74 10.42 0.49
N THR A 75 -18.38 11.47 1.21
CA THR A 75 -18.53 12.87 0.76
C THR A 75 -17.22 13.60 0.51
N THR A 76 -16.08 13.03 0.92
CA THR A 76 -14.77 13.68 0.82
C THR A 76 -13.81 12.88 -0.02
N THR A 77 -13.17 13.51 -0.99
CA THR A 77 -12.07 12.90 -1.75
C THR A 77 -10.75 13.03 -1.00
N TYR A 78 -10.03 11.92 -0.87
CA TYR A 78 -8.64 11.89 -0.39
C TYR A 78 -7.72 11.47 -1.54
N THR A 79 -6.67 12.26 -1.76
CA THR A 79 -5.65 12.03 -2.78
C THR A 79 -4.32 11.75 -2.11
N SER A 80 -3.94 10.48 -2.01
CA SER A 80 -2.67 10.05 -1.38
C SER A 80 -1.49 10.03 -2.36
N THR A 81 -1.75 10.03 -3.68
CA THR A 81 -0.71 9.96 -4.72
C THR A 81 -0.69 11.22 -5.58
N VAL A 82 -1.25 11.18 -6.79
CA VAL A 82 -1.48 12.33 -7.68
C VAL A 82 -2.94 12.30 -8.13
N ALA A 83 -3.56 13.46 -8.35
CA ALA A 83 -4.99 13.53 -8.68
C ALA A 83 -5.39 12.74 -9.95
N SER A 84 -4.45 12.57 -10.89
CA SER A 84 -4.64 11.79 -12.12
C SER A 84 -4.43 10.28 -11.94
N ASP A 85 -4.07 9.81 -10.74
CA ASP A 85 -3.88 8.39 -10.47
C ASP A 85 -5.23 7.67 -10.47
N GLN A 86 -5.44 6.85 -11.50
CA GLN A 86 -6.65 6.09 -11.75
C GLN A 86 -6.50 4.61 -11.38
N ARG A 87 -5.44 4.21 -10.68
CA ARG A 87 -5.25 2.81 -10.26
C ARG A 87 -6.45 2.32 -9.42
N LEU A 88 -6.81 1.04 -9.60
CA LEU A 88 -7.85 0.37 -8.81
C LEU A 88 -7.33 -0.12 -7.45
N MET A 89 -6.03 -0.37 -7.39
CA MET A 89 -5.29 -0.94 -6.25
C MET A 89 -3.84 -0.48 -6.33
N ILE A 90 -3.09 -0.65 -5.24
CA ILE A 90 -1.65 -0.48 -5.21
C ILE A 90 -1.02 -1.87 -5.22
N ALA A 91 -0.25 -2.20 -6.25
CA ALA A 91 0.45 -3.47 -6.32
C ALA A 91 1.65 -3.53 -5.33
N PRO A 92 1.93 -4.68 -4.72
CA PRO A 92 3.12 -4.85 -3.90
C PRO A 92 4.38 -4.84 -4.77
N GLY A 93 5.53 -4.52 -4.19
CA GLY A 93 6.83 -4.69 -4.85
C GLY A 93 7.18 -6.17 -5.00
N ILE A 94 6.91 -6.97 -3.95
CA ILE A 94 7.05 -8.43 -3.95
C ILE A 94 5.66 -9.04 -3.77
N LEU A 95 5.12 -9.63 -4.84
CA LEU A 95 3.86 -10.36 -4.77
C LEU A 95 4.06 -11.68 -4.03
N VAL A 96 3.37 -11.84 -2.90
CA VAL A 96 3.26 -13.08 -2.14
C VAL A 96 1.77 -13.35 -1.93
N PRO A 97 1.15 -14.21 -2.78
CA PRO A 97 -0.27 -14.50 -2.67
C PRO A 97 -0.61 -15.24 -1.38
N ASP A 98 -1.75 -14.92 -0.80
CA ASP A 98 -2.27 -15.66 0.34
C ASP A 98 -2.77 -17.03 -0.13
N LYS A 99 -2.36 -18.08 0.58
CA LYS A 99 -2.77 -19.45 0.29
C LYS A 99 -3.46 -20.03 1.50
N MET A 100 -4.62 -20.63 1.28
CA MET A 100 -5.32 -21.40 2.31
C MET A 100 -4.41 -22.47 2.95
N ALA A 101 -3.50 -23.08 2.17
CA ALA A 101 -2.53 -24.04 2.68
C ALA A 101 -1.58 -23.44 3.73
N ASP A 102 -1.13 -22.20 3.54
CA ASP A 102 -0.27 -21.51 4.50
C ASP A 102 -1.05 -21.15 5.77
N VAL A 103 -2.31 -20.68 5.62
CA VAL A 103 -3.21 -20.42 6.76
C VAL A 103 -3.45 -21.69 7.59
N LEU A 104 -3.77 -22.81 6.93
CA LEU A 104 -4.01 -24.10 7.60
C LEU A 104 -2.74 -24.65 8.28
N ALA A 105 -1.56 -24.27 7.79
CA ALA A 105 -0.27 -24.64 8.37
C ALA A 105 0.22 -23.63 9.44
N GLY A 106 -0.53 -22.55 9.71
CA GLY A 106 -0.12 -21.51 10.65
C GLY A 106 1.09 -20.68 10.19
N ARG A 107 1.29 -20.56 8.87
CA ARG A 107 2.39 -19.81 8.25
C ARG A 107 1.92 -18.47 7.70
N ASP A 108 2.78 -17.47 7.80
CA ASP A 108 2.60 -16.17 7.15
C ASP A 108 3.70 -15.99 6.11
N ALA A 109 3.37 -16.29 4.86
CA ALA A 109 4.32 -16.25 3.76
C ALA A 109 4.83 -14.83 3.48
N ALA A 110 4.00 -13.80 3.67
CA ALA A 110 4.38 -12.41 3.46
C ALA A 110 5.38 -11.94 4.53
N LEU A 111 5.14 -12.31 5.80
CA LEU A 111 6.07 -12.07 6.90
C LEU A 111 7.38 -12.84 6.73
N GLU A 112 7.33 -14.11 6.36
CA GLU A 112 8.53 -14.91 6.06
C GLU A 112 9.36 -14.28 4.94
N ALA A 113 8.71 -13.79 3.87
CA ALA A 113 9.38 -13.08 2.79
C ALA A 113 10.00 -11.75 3.25
N ALA A 114 9.34 -11.03 4.16
CA ALA A 114 9.89 -9.81 4.75
C ALA A 114 11.13 -10.07 5.60
N ILE A 115 11.14 -11.16 6.37
CA ILE A 115 12.29 -11.57 7.18
C ILE A 115 13.46 -12.02 6.30
N ALA A 116 13.16 -12.66 5.16
CA ALA A 116 14.16 -13.12 4.20
C ALA A 116 14.68 -12.03 3.24
N LEU A 117 14.13 -10.81 3.30
CA LEU A 117 14.47 -9.71 2.40
C LEU A 117 15.93 -9.28 2.58
N THR A 118 16.71 -9.30 1.50
CA THR A 118 18.10 -8.83 1.51
C THR A 118 18.21 -7.35 1.19
N ASP A 119 19.31 -6.72 1.62
CA ASP A 119 19.61 -5.33 1.26
C ASP A 119 19.65 -5.15 -0.27
N GLU A 120 20.26 -6.08 -1.01
CA GLU A 120 20.32 -6.07 -2.48
C GLU A 120 18.92 -6.10 -3.12
N GLN A 121 18.06 -7.00 -2.67
CA GLN A 121 16.67 -7.07 -3.15
C GLN A 121 15.94 -5.77 -2.83
N SER A 122 16.13 -5.25 -1.63
CA SER A 122 15.51 -3.99 -1.21
C SER A 122 15.95 -2.83 -2.10
N GLU A 123 17.24 -2.71 -2.42
CA GLU A 123 17.80 -1.66 -3.28
C GLU A 123 17.36 -1.78 -4.74
N SER A 124 17.12 -3.01 -5.23
CA SER A 124 16.68 -3.28 -6.60
C SER A 124 15.36 -2.58 -6.97
N PHE A 125 14.46 -2.41 -6.00
CA PHE A 125 13.19 -1.68 -6.17
C PHE A 125 13.38 -0.17 -6.38
N TYR A 126 14.57 0.36 -6.08
CA TYR A 126 14.85 1.80 -6.09
C TYR A 126 15.96 2.20 -7.07
N THR A 127 16.61 1.25 -7.74
CA THR A 127 17.82 1.51 -8.56
C THR A 127 17.55 2.15 -9.92
N ARG A 128 16.28 2.24 -10.37
CA ARG A 128 15.92 3.00 -11.59
C ARG A 128 15.34 4.37 -11.26
N GLY A 129 16.23 5.33 -11.05
CA GLY A 129 15.90 6.75 -11.20
C GLY A 129 16.58 7.67 -10.20
N ARG A 130 17.75 8.21 -10.56
CA ARG A 130 18.31 9.45 -9.99
C ARG A 130 17.46 10.70 -10.26
N ASN A 131 16.21 10.52 -10.69
CA ASN A 131 15.23 11.58 -10.85
C ASN A 131 14.13 11.32 -9.81
N TYR A 132 14.06 12.18 -8.80
CA TYR A 132 13.06 12.22 -7.73
C TYR A 132 11.60 12.43 -8.21
N ARG A 133 11.29 12.11 -9.47
CA ARG A 133 10.06 12.47 -10.17
C ARG A 133 9.34 11.30 -10.86
N SER A 134 9.96 10.13 -11.05
CA SER A 134 9.25 8.96 -11.60
C SER A 134 8.71 8.10 -10.45
N TRP A 135 7.50 8.45 -10.00
CA TRP A 135 6.74 7.82 -8.91
C TRP A 135 6.16 6.44 -9.24
N ILE A 136 6.58 5.83 -10.35
CA ILE A 136 6.00 4.59 -10.85
C ILE A 136 6.95 3.45 -10.51
N ARG A 137 6.57 2.63 -9.51
CA ARG A 137 7.25 1.35 -9.30
C ARG A 137 6.97 0.47 -10.52
N THR A 138 7.96 -0.28 -10.99
CA THR A 138 7.78 -1.19 -12.13
C THR A 138 6.68 -2.23 -11.87
N SER A 139 6.44 -2.60 -10.60
CA SER A 139 5.32 -3.48 -10.22
C SER A 139 3.94 -2.88 -10.51
N GLN A 140 3.82 -1.56 -10.64
CA GLN A 140 2.58 -0.87 -11.01
C GLN A 140 2.32 -0.96 -12.52
N ASP A 141 3.36 -0.94 -13.35
CA ASP A 141 3.24 -1.02 -14.81
C ASP A 141 2.68 -2.40 -15.24
N SER A 142 3.08 -3.47 -14.55
CA SER A 142 2.61 -4.83 -14.80
C SER A 142 1.22 -5.13 -14.19
N ALA A 143 0.69 -4.26 -13.34
CA ALA A 143 -0.57 -4.46 -12.61
C ALA A 143 -1.74 -3.65 -13.18
N GLN A 144 -1.54 -2.85 -14.22
CA GLN A 144 -2.63 -2.14 -14.90
C GLN A 144 -3.53 -3.14 -15.64
N PRO A 145 -4.87 -3.06 -15.51
CA PRO A 145 -5.76 -3.85 -16.35
C PRO A 145 -5.52 -3.47 -17.82
N ALA A 146 -5.50 -4.47 -18.71
CA ALA A 146 -5.40 -4.23 -20.15
C ALA A 146 -6.48 -3.23 -20.58
N ARG A 147 -6.07 -2.19 -21.32
CA ARG A 147 -6.95 -1.16 -21.85
C ARG A 147 -7.97 -1.72 -22.84
#